data_AF-A0A2N6A2H3-F1
#
_entry.id   AF-A0A2N6A2H3-F1
#
_cell.length_a   1.000
_cell.length_b   1.000
_cell.length_c   1.000
_cell.angle_alpha   90.00
_cell.angle_beta   90.00
_cell.angle_gamma   90.00
#
_symmetry.space_group_name_H-M   'P 1'
#
loop_
_entity.id
_entity.type
_entity.pdbx_description
1 polymer ?
#
loop_
_entity_poly.entity_id
_entity_poly.type
_entity_poly.pdbx_seq_one_letter_code
_entity_poly.pdbx_strand_id
1 'polypeptide(L)' 'IHFYKNGESRFKEIAAASIVAKVFRDHLMMELDHDFPHYEFWLHKGYGTKKHYGHLDRFGLCPIHRRSFLKDYFS' A
#
# COMPACT_ATOMS: atom_id res chain seq x y z
N ILE A 1 -11.57 23.12 11.47
CA ILE A 1 -10.63 22.03 11.17
C ILE A 1 -9.39 22.67 10.55
N HIS A 2 -8.21 22.48 11.15
CA HIS A 2 -6.96 23.02 10.61
C HIS A 2 -6.21 21.94 9.84
N PHE A 3 -5.69 22.28 8.67
CA PHE A 3 -4.82 21.42 7.85
C PHE A 3 -3.40 21.98 7.85
N TYR A 4 -2.42 21.13 8.14
CA TYR A 4 -1.01 21.50 8.15
C TYR A 4 -0.28 20.75 7.04
N LYS A 5 0.08 21.46 5.96
CA LYS A 5 0.95 20.92 4.90
C LYS A 5 2.28 20.49 5.52
N ASN A 6 2.69 19.24 5.24
CA ASN A 6 3.87 18.59 5.82
C ASN A 6 3.89 18.64 7.36
N GLY A 7 2.74 18.41 8.00
CA GLY A 7 2.62 18.50 9.46
C GLY A 7 3.55 17.56 10.23
N GLU A 8 3.91 16.41 9.66
CA GLU A 8 4.82 15.44 10.30
C GLU A 8 6.22 16.00 10.58
N SER A 9 6.72 16.92 9.75
CA SER A 9 8.05 17.53 9.97
C SER A 9 8.01 18.71 10.95
N ARG A 10 6.81 19.10 11.38
CA ARG A 10 6.58 20.32 12.18
C ARG A 10 6.01 20.02 13.57
N PHE A 11 5.22 18.97 13.72
CA PHE A 11 4.49 18.64 14.94
C PHE A 11 4.72 17.19 15.33
N LYS A 12 5.11 16.96 16.60
CA LYS A 12 5.47 15.64 17.11
C LYS A 12 4.28 14.68 17.15
N GLU A 13 3.08 15.22 17.40
CA GLU A 13 1.83 14.47 17.44
C GLU A 13 1.47 13.94 16.05
N ILE A 14 1.65 14.76 15.00
CA ILE A 14 1.41 14.35 13.61
C ILE A 14 2.45 13.31 13.18
N ALA A 15 3.72 13.48 13.57
CA ALA A 15 4.76 12.49 13.33
C ALA A 15 4.49 11.15 14.02
N ALA A 16 4.07 11.18 15.29
CA ALA A 16 3.70 9.96 16.02
C ALA A 16 2.53 9.24 15.34
N ALA A 17 1.50 9.98 14.90
CA ALA A 17 0.38 9.40 14.16
C ALA A 17 0.82 8.79 12.82
N SER A 18 1.72 9.43 12.06
CA SER A 18 2.20 8.90 10.79
C SER A 18 3.03 7.61 10.97
N ILE A 19 3.84 7.53 12.03
CA ILE A 19 4.58 6.31 12.42
C ILE A 19 3.60 5.17 12.72
N VAL A 20 2.62 5.39 13.60
CA VAL A 20 1.62 4.37 13.96
C VAL A 20 0.88 3.88 12.71
N ALA A 21 0.44 4.81 11.85
CA ALA A 21 -0.26 4.47 10.62
C ALA A 21 0.61 3.63 9.66
N LYS A 22 1.89 4.00 9.50
CA LYS A 22 2.81 3.26 8.63
C LYS A 22 3.12 1.88 9.16
N VAL A 23 3.45 1.76 10.44
CA VAL A 23 3.75 0.47 11.09
C VAL A 23 2.55 -0.47 10.97
N PHE A 24 1.35 0.01 11.31
CA PHE A 24 0.13 -0.78 11.18
C PHE A 24 -0.11 -1.23 9.73
N ARG A 25 0.01 -0.32 8.77
CA ARG A 25 -0.20 -0.63 7.34
C ARG A 25 0.79 -1.68 6.84
N ASP A 26 2.04 -1.61 7.27
CA ASP A 26 3.06 -2.57 6.84
C ASP A 26 2.83 -3.97 7.41
N HIS A 27 2.31 -4.07 8.63
CA HIS A 27 1.88 -5.34 9.23
C HIS A 27 0.68 -5.93 8.49
N LEU A 28 -0.33 -5.11 8.21
CA LEU A 28 -1.50 -5.55 7.42
C LEU A 28 -1.09 -6.12 6.05
N MET A 29 -0.10 -5.51 5.38
CA MET A 29 0.38 -6.03 4.09
C MET A 29 1.17 -7.35 4.23
N MET A 30 1.76 -7.64 5.39
CA MET A 30 2.36 -8.96 5.66
C MET A 30 1.28 -10.01 5.94
N GLU A 31 0.22 -9.65 6.67
CA GLU A 31 -0.92 -10.55 6.90
C GLU A 31 -1.63 -10.90 5.59
N LEU A 32 -1.92 -9.90 4.76
CA LEU A 32 -2.54 -10.09 3.45
C LEU A 32 -1.66 -10.87 2.47
N ASP A 33 -0.34 -10.88 2.69
CA ASP A 33 0.54 -11.74 1.91
C ASP A 33 0.27 -13.22 2.16
N HIS A 34 -0.08 -13.60 3.40
CA HIS A 34 -0.45 -14.99 3.71
C HIS A 34 -1.74 -15.40 2.98
N ASP A 35 -2.71 -14.50 2.86
CA ASP A 35 -3.96 -14.73 2.15
C ASP A 35 -3.78 -14.69 0.61
N PHE A 36 -2.80 -13.92 0.13
CA PHE A 36 -2.54 -13.68 -1.29
C PHE A 36 -1.04 -13.86 -1.64
N PRO A 37 -0.48 -15.07 -1.45
CA PRO A 37 0.98 -15.30 -1.47
C PRO A 37 1.64 -15.07 -2.83
N HIS A 38 0.86 -15.12 -3.91
CA HIS A 38 1.36 -14.88 -5.27
C HIS A 38 1.73 -13.42 -5.54
N TYR A 39 1.29 -12.48 -4.71
CA TYR A 39 1.49 -11.05 -4.95
C TYR A 39 2.66 -10.47 -4.17
N GLU A 40 3.27 -11.19 -3.24
CA GLU A 40 4.42 -10.72 -2.44
C GLU A 40 4.19 -9.33 -1.79
N PHE A 41 2.99 -9.12 -1.23
CA PHE A 41 2.62 -7.86 -0.57
C PHE A 41 3.55 -7.52 0.59
N TRP A 42 4.17 -8.52 1.22
CA TRP A 42 5.17 -8.31 2.26
C TRP A 42 6.35 -7.45 1.77
N LEU A 43 6.69 -7.50 0.47
CA LEU A 43 7.85 -6.81 -0.11
C LEU A 43 7.52 -5.38 -0.52
N HIS A 44 6.50 -5.18 -1.34
CA HIS A 44 6.17 -3.86 -1.92
C HIS A 44 4.95 -3.20 -1.29
N LYS A 45 4.32 -3.79 -0.27
CA LYS A 45 3.23 -3.17 0.51
C LYS A 45 2.04 -2.68 -0.32
N GLY A 46 1.83 -3.29 -1.49
CA GLY A 46 0.78 -2.92 -2.45
C GLY A 46 1.06 -1.66 -3.28
N TYR A 47 2.28 -1.10 -3.25
CA TYR A 47 2.69 -0.06 -4.19
C TYR A 47 2.88 -0.66 -5.59
N GLY A 48 2.48 0.09 -6.63
CA GLY A 48 2.56 -0.27 -8.04
C GLY A 48 3.99 -0.31 -8.59
N THR A 49 4.81 -1.20 -8.03
CA THR A 49 6.18 -1.48 -8.49
C THR A 49 6.14 -2.37 -9.72
N LYS A 50 7.25 -2.42 -10.48
CA LYS A 50 7.41 -3.36 -11.61
C LYS A 50 7.12 -4.82 -11.20
N LYS A 51 7.50 -5.20 -9.97
CA LYS A 51 7.25 -6.55 -9.46
C LYS A 51 5.76 -6.80 -9.23
N HIS A 52 5.06 -5.84 -8.63
CA HIS A 52 3.61 -5.93 -8.42
C HIS A 52 2.88 -6.06 -9.75
N TYR A 53 3.21 -5.24 -10.75
CA TYR A 53 2.62 -5.37 -12.08
C TYR A 53 2.92 -6.72 -12.74
N GLY A 54 4.14 -7.25 -12.60
CA GLY A 54 4.46 -8.61 -13.08
C GLY A 54 3.60 -9.70 -12.44
N HIS A 55 3.21 -9.54 -11.16
CA HIS A 55 2.26 -10.45 -10.51
C HIS A 55 0.84 -10.26 -11.01
N LEU A 56 0.42 -9.01 -11.30
CA LEU A 56 -0.87 -8.73 -11.93
C LEU A 56 -0.98 -9.36 -13.32
N ASP A 57 0.07 -9.28 -14.14
CA ASP A 57 0.13 -9.91 -15.46
C ASP A 57 -0.02 -11.43 -15.38
N ARG A 58 0.57 -12.04 -14.35
CA ARG A 58 0.59 -13.50 -14.17
C ARG A 58 -0.66 -14.06 -13.51
N PHE A 59 -1.21 -13.36 -12.51
CA PHE A 59 -2.26 -13.89 -11.63
C PHE A 59 -3.57 -13.09 -11.67
N GLY A 60 -3.61 -11.97 -12.40
CA GLY A 60 -4.74 -11.07 -12.45
C GLY A 60 -4.89 -10.22 -11.18
N LEU A 61 -6.09 -9.69 -10.95
CA LEU A 61 -6.42 -8.95 -9.73
C LEU A 61 -6.94 -9.87 -8.63
N CYS A 62 -6.49 -9.64 -7.40
CA CYS A 62 -7.17 -10.12 -6.20
C CYS A 62 -8.17 -9.08 -5.61
N PRO A 63 -9.08 -9.47 -4.69
CA PRO A 63 -10.15 -8.62 -4.16
C PRO A 63 -9.70 -7.30 -3.50
N ILE A 64 -8.49 -7.25 -2.94
CA ILE A 64 -7.97 -6.05 -2.26
C ILE A 64 -7.36 -5.01 -3.22
N HIS A 65 -7.26 -5.31 -4.52
CA HIS A 65 -6.78 -4.34 -5.50
C HIS A 65 -7.79 -3.22 -5.73
N ARG A 66 -7.28 -1.99 -5.77
CA ARG A 66 -8.07 -0.80 -6.07
C ARG A 66 -8.17 -0.61 -7.58
N ARG A 67 -9.21 -1.18 -8.20
CA ARG A 67 -9.43 -1.14 -9.66
C ARG A 67 -9.35 0.26 -10.27
N SER A 68 -9.84 1.28 -9.55
CA SER A 68 -9.82 2.68 -10.02
C SER A 68 -8.41 3.26 -10.18
N PHE A 69 -7.38 2.64 -9.59
CA PHE A 69 -5.98 3.05 -9.68
C PHE A 69 -5.23 2.35 -10.83
N LEU A 70 -5.85 1.36 -11.49
CA LEU A 70 -5.21 0.51 -12.48
C LEU A 70 -5.68 0.82 -13.91
N LYS A 71 -5.98 2.10 -14.18
CA LYS A 71 -6.47 2.53 -15.51
C LYS A 71 -5.49 2.15 -16.62
N ASP A 72 -4.20 2.40 -16.40
CA ASP A 72 -3.13 2.13 -17.36
C ASP A 72 -2.88 0.63 -17.57
N TYR A 73 -3.30 -0.22 -16.63
CA TYR A 73 -3.22 -1.67 -16.76
C TYR A 73 -4.37 -2.23 -17.61
N PHE A 74 -5.51 -1.54 -17.66
CA PHE A 74 -6.69 -1.94 -18.42
C PHE A 74 -6.82 -1.24 -19.78
N SER A 75 -5.98 -0.24 -20.06
CA SER A 75 -5.89 0.45 -21.35
C SER A 75 -5.01 -0.31 -22.32
#